data_AF-A0A4R8H7U0-F1
#
_entry.id   AF-A0A4R8H7U0-F1
#
_cell.length_a   1.000
_cell.length_b   1.000
_cell.length_c   1.000
_cell.angle_alpha   90.00
_cell.angle_beta   90.00
_cell.angle_gamma   90.00
#
_symmetry.space_group_name_H-M   'P 1'
#
loop_
_entity.id
_entity.type
_entity.pdbx_description
1 polymer ?
#
loop_
_entity_poly.entity_id
_entity_poly.type
_entity_poly.pdbx_seq_one_letter_code
_entity_poly.pdbx_strand_id
1 'polypeptide(L)'
;MLKTMKKPLSKLEQEAKLLECESLYYQVPKPEFIPNRLYHFIRENNPKLIEEAIKTIKKEGLKNAKNPRNTTSFIDKKVQRPLGIYFWGQEIKEEAHIEVDINKLNLKQLYAFPHFIADTILDIDQNYQVPDEFWHKIKKIAVAIPFTEYLGQFQAEYIYTANIPTKLLEIK
;
A
#
# COMPACT_ATOMS: atom_id res chain seq x y z
N MET A 1 -2.29 28.76 -10.09
CA MET A 1 -1.66 27.60 -10.77
C MET A 1 -2.45 27.30 -12.04
N LEU A 2 -1.81 27.39 -13.21
CA LEU A 2 -2.39 26.94 -14.47
C LEU A 2 -2.58 25.41 -14.38
N LYS A 3 -3.81 24.92 -14.56
CA LYS A 3 -4.06 23.48 -14.72
C LYS A 3 -3.43 23.06 -16.05
N THR A 4 -2.28 22.40 -16.03
CA THR A 4 -1.76 21.69 -17.19
C THR A 4 -2.79 20.65 -17.62
N MET A 5 -3.19 20.68 -18.89
CA MET A 5 -4.08 19.67 -19.45
C MET A 5 -3.37 18.32 -19.44
N LYS A 6 -4.03 17.28 -18.92
CA LYS A 6 -3.51 15.91 -18.93
C LYS A 6 -3.36 15.44 -20.38
N LYS A 7 -2.28 14.71 -20.67
CA LYS A 7 -2.01 14.16 -22.01
C LYS A 7 -2.89 12.93 -22.24
N PRO A 8 -3.49 12.71 -23.42
CA PRO A 8 -4.12 11.43 -23.73
C PRO A 8 -3.07 10.29 -23.72
N LEU A 9 -3.35 9.19 -23.03
CA LEU A 9 -2.53 7.98 -23.12
C LEU A 9 -2.94 7.21 -24.38
N SER A 10 -2.01 6.96 -25.29
CA SER A 10 -2.31 6.24 -26.54
C SER A 10 -2.75 4.80 -26.27
N LYS A 11 -3.45 4.18 -27.24
CA LYS A 11 -3.90 2.78 -27.10
C LYS A 11 -2.74 1.80 -26.90
N LEU A 12 -1.64 2.01 -27.62
CA LEU A 12 -0.43 1.19 -27.47
C LEU A 12 0.19 1.34 -26.07
N GLU A 13 0.26 2.57 -25.54
CA GLU A 13 0.74 2.80 -24.16
C GLU A 13 -0.20 2.18 -23.12
N GLN A 14 -1.52 2.23 -23.34
CA GLN A 14 -2.50 1.58 -22.48
C GLN A 14 -2.29 0.05 -22.44
N GLU A 15 -2.16 -0.58 -23.61
CA GLU A 15 -1.91 -2.03 -23.72
C GLU A 15 -0.60 -2.43 -23.06
N ALA A 16 0.47 -1.68 -23.28
CA ALA A 16 1.77 -1.92 -22.65
C ALA A 16 1.68 -1.84 -21.12
N LYS A 17 1.07 -0.80 -20.56
CA LYS A 17 0.92 -0.66 -19.10
C LYS A 17 0.05 -1.76 -18.49
N LEU A 18 -1.00 -2.22 -19.17
CA LEU A 18 -1.82 -3.35 -18.72
C LEU A 18 -0.99 -4.65 -18.68
N LEU A 19 -0.22 -4.91 -19.73
CA LEU A 19 0.64 -6.09 -19.80
C LEU A 19 1.72 -6.08 -18.72
N GLU A 20 2.36 -4.92 -18.47
CA GLU A 20 3.32 -4.76 -17.38
C GLU A 20 2.70 -5.12 -16.03
N CYS A 21 1.52 -4.56 -15.71
CA CYS A 21 0.81 -4.84 -14.46
C CYS A 21 0.46 -6.33 -14.31
N GLU A 22 -0.01 -6.98 -15.38
CA GLU A 22 -0.38 -8.40 -15.37
C GLU A 22 0.86 -9.30 -15.23
N SER A 23 1.96 -8.96 -15.89
CA SER A 23 3.20 -9.73 -15.89
C SER A 23 3.86 -9.85 -14.52
N LEU A 24 3.56 -8.94 -13.58
CA LEU A 24 4.11 -8.96 -12.21
C LEU A 24 3.76 -10.22 -11.44
N TYR A 25 2.57 -10.80 -11.70
CA TYR A 25 2.10 -11.99 -11.00
C TYR A 25 2.76 -13.29 -11.51
N TYR A 26 3.48 -13.23 -12.62
CA TYR A 26 4.15 -14.37 -13.26
C TYR A 26 5.68 -14.34 -13.12
N GLN A 27 6.20 -13.40 -12.32
CA GLN A 27 7.64 -13.30 -12.06
C GLN A 27 8.12 -14.47 -11.21
N VAL A 28 9.39 -14.85 -11.41
CA VAL A 28 10.04 -15.86 -10.57
C VAL A 28 10.06 -15.36 -9.11
N PRO A 29 9.61 -16.17 -8.14
CA PRO A 29 9.66 -15.85 -6.72
C PRO A 29 11.03 -15.39 -6.24
N LYS A 30 11.05 -14.29 -5.47
CA LYS A 30 12.22 -13.71 -4.81
C LYS A 30 11.98 -13.66 -3.30
N PRO A 31 12.52 -14.64 -2.54
CA PRO A 31 12.27 -14.73 -1.09
C PRO A 31 12.59 -13.45 -0.31
N GLU A 32 13.56 -12.66 -0.77
CA GLU A 32 13.94 -11.38 -0.16
C GLU A 32 12.83 -10.33 -0.16
N PHE A 33 11.79 -10.49 -0.98
CA PHE A 33 10.62 -9.62 -0.96
C PHE A 33 9.61 -9.96 0.13
N ILE A 34 9.74 -11.11 0.79
CA ILE A 34 8.93 -11.50 1.94
C ILE A 34 9.65 -11.00 3.21
N PRO A 35 9.19 -9.92 3.85
CA PRO A 35 9.88 -9.35 4.99
C PRO A 35 9.61 -10.18 6.25
N ASN A 36 10.49 -10.03 7.25
CA ASN A 36 10.25 -10.55 8.60
C ASN A 36 9.55 -9.52 9.50
N ARG A 37 9.56 -8.26 9.08
CA ARG A 37 9.04 -7.11 9.83
C ARG A 37 8.33 -6.14 8.90
N LEU A 38 7.29 -5.52 9.40
CA LEU A 38 6.50 -4.52 8.70
C LEU A 38 6.64 -3.16 9.37
N TYR A 39 6.67 -2.12 8.55
CA TYR A 39 6.88 -0.75 8.98
C TYR A 39 5.68 0.13 8.60
N HIS A 40 5.16 0.93 9.52
CA HIS A 40 4.07 1.88 9.30
C HIS A 40 4.52 3.29 9.67
N PHE A 41 4.33 4.24 8.74
CA PHE A 41 4.70 5.64 8.92
C PHE A 41 3.70 6.40 9.78
N ILE A 42 4.20 7.29 10.64
CA ILE A 42 3.39 8.32 11.29
C ILE A 42 3.53 9.62 10.50
N ARG A 43 2.72 9.78 9.44
CA ARG A 43 2.76 10.95 8.55
C ARG A 43 2.20 12.20 9.23
N GLU A 44 3.09 12.98 9.85
CA GLU A 44 2.76 14.25 10.49
C GLU A 44 4.00 15.15 10.52
N ASN A 45 3.82 16.44 10.21
CA ASN A 45 4.93 17.40 10.15
C ASN A 45 5.00 18.26 11.43
N ASN A 46 3.98 18.20 12.28
CA ASN A 46 3.95 18.90 13.56
C ASN A 46 4.43 17.97 14.70
N PRO A 47 5.57 18.28 15.36
CA PRO A 47 6.13 17.44 16.43
C PRO A 47 5.14 17.13 17.56
N LYS A 48 4.29 18.09 17.95
CA LYS A 48 3.30 17.87 19.02
C LYS A 48 2.23 16.85 18.62
N LEU A 49 1.84 16.84 17.35
CA LEU A 49 0.85 15.91 16.82
C LEU A 49 1.47 14.51 16.63
N ILE A 50 2.77 14.42 16.30
CA ILE A 50 3.51 13.16 16.32
C ILE A 50 3.50 12.57 17.74
N GLU A 51 3.86 13.36 18.75
CA GLU A 51 3.87 12.93 20.15
C GLU A 51 2.49 12.46 20.63
N GLU A 52 1.43 13.19 20.29
CA GLU A 52 0.05 12.82 20.62
C GLU A 52 -0.36 11.51 19.93
N ALA A 53 -0.02 11.33 18.66
CA ALA A 53 -0.27 10.11 17.92
C ALA A 53 0.44 8.92 18.56
N ILE A 54 1.73 9.07 18.87
CA ILE A 54 2.53 8.05 19.57
C ILE A 54 1.90 7.71 20.93
N LYS A 55 1.49 8.71 21.72
CA LYS A 55 0.84 8.48 23.02
C LYS A 55 -0.46 7.70 22.86
N THR A 56 -1.26 8.04 21.86
CA THR A 56 -2.53 7.37 21.56
C THR A 56 -2.28 5.93 21.12
N ILE A 57 -1.34 5.71 20.22
CA ILE A 57 -0.95 4.37 19.75
C ILE A 57 -0.44 3.53 20.91
N LYS A 58 0.39 4.07 21.81
CA LYS A 58 0.88 3.35 23.01
C LYS A 58 -0.23 2.95 23.97
N LYS A 59 -1.33 3.70 24.01
CA LYS A 59 -2.48 3.42 24.87
C LYS A 59 -3.47 2.46 24.22
N GLU A 60 -3.75 2.64 22.93
CA GLU A 60 -4.93 2.04 22.27
C GLU A 60 -4.58 1.03 21.18
N GLY A 61 -3.30 0.95 20.79
CA GLY A 61 -2.82 0.17 19.67
C GLY A 61 -3.03 0.88 18.33
N LEU A 62 -2.74 0.18 17.25
CA LEU A 62 -2.95 0.63 15.89
C LEU A 62 -4.28 0.05 15.39
N LYS A 63 -5.28 0.90 15.23
CA LYS A 63 -6.62 0.47 14.83
C LYS A 63 -6.73 0.48 13.31
N ASN A 64 -7.44 -0.50 12.75
CA ASN A 64 -7.96 -0.44 11.41
C ASN A 64 -8.87 0.79 11.33
N ALA A 65 -8.34 1.81 10.68
CA ALA A 65 -9.00 3.07 10.51
C ALA A 65 -10.08 2.92 9.44
N LYS A 66 -11.35 3.25 9.77
CA LYS A 66 -12.15 4.03 8.82
C LYS A 66 -11.53 5.44 8.80
N ASN A 67 -10.41 5.54 8.08
CA ASN A 67 -9.59 6.70 7.77
C ASN A 67 -9.91 8.03 8.52
N PRO A 68 -9.26 8.33 9.66
CA PRO A 68 -9.50 9.59 10.38
C PRO A 68 -8.73 10.80 9.83
N ARG A 69 -7.74 10.65 8.93
CA ARG A 69 -6.89 11.78 8.49
C ARG A 69 -6.45 11.83 7.02
N ASN A 70 -6.97 10.98 6.12
CA ASN A 70 -6.65 11.02 4.68
C ASN A 70 -5.16 10.87 4.32
N THR A 71 -4.29 10.45 5.24
CA THR A 71 -2.83 10.38 5.00
C THR A 71 -2.31 8.99 4.67
N THR A 72 -3.12 7.94 4.87
CA THR A 72 -2.84 6.60 4.38
C THR A 72 -4.11 5.98 3.81
N SER A 73 -4.02 5.63 2.53
CA SER A 73 -4.94 4.76 1.80
C SER A 73 -6.18 5.46 1.24
N PHE A 74 -5.97 6.12 0.10
CA PHE A 74 -7.00 6.10 -0.92
C PHE A 74 -7.22 4.62 -1.27
N ILE A 75 -8.40 4.08 -0.99
CA ILE A 75 -8.92 3.02 -1.86
C ILE A 75 -9.15 3.76 -3.17
N ASP A 76 -8.14 3.73 -4.03
CA ASP A 76 -8.31 4.28 -5.36
C ASP A 76 -9.50 3.54 -5.98
N LYS A 77 -10.53 4.28 -6.40
CA LYS A 77 -11.73 3.70 -7.02
C LYS A 77 -11.36 2.88 -8.27
N LYS A 78 -10.17 3.10 -8.82
CA LYS A 78 -9.56 2.38 -9.94
C LYS A 78 -8.97 1.02 -9.54
N VAL A 79 -8.81 0.70 -8.25
CA VAL A 79 -8.37 -0.63 -7.76
C VAL A 79 -9.31 -1.23 -6.72
N GLN A 80 -9.09 -2.50 -6.38
CA GLN A 80 -9.78 -3.20 -5.32
C GLN A 80 -8.80 -3.61 -4.22
N ARG A 81 -8.73 -2.82 -3.16
CA ARG A 81 -7.94 -3.13 -1.95
C ARG A 81 -8.84 -3.27 -0.73
N PRO A 82 -8.59 -4.24 0.16
CA PRO A 82 -9.30 -4.30 1.43
C PRO A 82 -8.97 -3.09 2.30
N LEU A 83 -9.90 -2.73 3.18
CA LEU A 83 -9.65 -1.72 4.21
C LEU A 83 -8.75 -2.32 5.29
N GLY A 84 -7.67 -1.62 5.63
CA GLY A 84 -6.71 -2.10 6.62
C GLY A 84 -5.65 -1.06 6.98
N ILE A 85 -4.72 -1.49 7.80
CA ILE A 85 -3.49 -0.78 8.15
C ILE A 85 -2.44 -1.13 7.12
N TYR A 86 -1.81 -0.11 6.54
CA TYR A 86 -0.85 -0.28 5.44
C TYR A 86 0.57 -0.25 5.98
N PHE A 87 1.39 -1.16 5.47
CA PHE A 87 2.76 -1.37 5.87
C PHE A 87 3.68 -1.50 4.67
N TRP A 88 4.96 -1.23 4.92
CA TRP A 88 6.06 -1.44 4.00
C TRP A 88 6.91 -2.60 4.51
N GLY A 89 7.49 -3.37 3.59
CA GLY A 89 8.41 -4.45 3.92
C GLY A 89 9.87 -4.00 4.11
N GLN A 90 10.16 -2.72 3.87
CA GLN A 90 11.48 -2.12 4.02
C GLN A 90 11.48 -1.09 5.14
N GLU A 91 12.62 -0.99 5.83
CA GLU A 91 12.82 -0.05 6.93
C GLU A 91 12.68 1.40 6.45
N ILE A 92 12.08 2.21 7.32
CA ILE A 92 11.84 3.63 7.11
C ILE A 92 12.90 4.40 7.89
N LYS A 93 13.89 4.96 7.19
CA LYS A 93 15.07 5.55 7.86
C LYS A 93 14.88 6.98 8.36
N GLU A 94 13.94 7.74 7.77
CA GLU A 94 13.88 9.19 7.93
C GLU A 94 12.68 9.69 8.76
N GLU A 95 11.80 8.79 9.22
CA GLU A 95 10.55 9.17 9.88
C GLU A 95 10.29 8.34 11.15
N ALA A 96 9.56 8.94 12.10
CA ALA A 96 9.00 8.21 13.24
C ALA A 96 8.07 7.12 12.71
N HIS A 97 8.30 5.89 13.13
CA HIS A 97 7.62 4.75 12.54
C HIS A 97 7.28 3.67 13.57
N ILE A 98 6.35 2.82 13.16
CA ILE A 98 5.87 1.69 13.94
C ILE A 98 6.37 0.43 13.25
N GLU A 99 7.06 -0.40 14.01
CA GLU A 99 7.52 -1.71 13.61
C GLU A 99 6.62 -2.80 14.20
N VAL A 100 6.37 -3.85 13.42
CA VAL A 100 5.74 -5.08 13.89
C VAL A 100 6.37 -6.30 13.23
N ASP A 101 6.78 -7.28 14.04
CA ASP A 101 7.29 -8.55 13.51
C ASP A 101 6.12 -9.35 12.92
N ILE A 102 6.31 -9.88 11.70
CA ILE A 102 5.24 -10.57 10.98
C ILE A 102 4.78 -11.84 11.69
N ASN A 103 5.71 -12.55 12.34
CA ASN A 103 5.40 -13.77 13.09
C ASN A 103 4.47 -13.55 14.30
N LYS A 104 4.29 -12.31 14.75
CA LYS A 104 3.35 -11.93 15.82
C LYS A 104 1.95 -11.59 15.29
N LEU A 105 1.77 -11.46 13.98
CA LEU A 105 0.50 -11.14 13.33
C LEU A 105 -0.29 -12.38 12.93
N ASN A 106 -1.61 -12.23 12.77
CA ASN A 106 -2.43 -13.26 12.13
C ASN A 106 -2.30 -13.15 10.61
N LEU A 107 -1.50 -14.02 9.99
CA LEU A 107 -1.21 -13.97 8.55
C LEU A 107 -2.45 -14.10 7.65
N LYS A 108 -3.56 -14.67 8.14
CA LYS A 108 -4.83 -14.72 7.40
C LYS A 108 -5.51 -13.35 7.24
N GLN A 109 -5.06 -12.36 7.98
CA GLN A 109 -5.54 -10.97 7.93
C GLN A 109 -4.54 -10.05 7.20
N LEU A 110 -3.47 -10.61 6.64
CA LEU A 110 -2.42 -9.87 5.95
C LEU A 110 -2.49 -10.16 4.44
N TYR A 111 -2.37 -9.11 3.64
CA TYR A 111 -2.39 -9.18 2.18
C TYR A 111 -1.17 -8.45 1.60
N ALA A 112 -0.66 -8.95 0.48
CA ALA A 112 0.38 -8.31 -0.32
C ALA A 112 -0.24 -7.71 -1.58
N PHE A 113 0.00 -6.41 -1.82
CA PHE A 113 -0.45 -5.70 -3.01
C PHE A 113 0.77 -5.18 -3.80
N PRO A 114 0.85 -5.37 -5.13
CA PRO A 114 2.01 -4.92 -5.90
C PRO A 114 2.21 -3.40 -5.83
N HIS A 115 3.34 -2.96 -5.29
CA HIS A 115 3.65 -1.54 -5.13
C HIS A 115 3.69 -0.81 -6.48
N PHE A 116 4.28 -1.44 -7.51
CA PHE A 116 4.33 -0.89 -8.87
C PHE A 116 2.95 -0.57 -9.47
N ILE A 117 1.93 -1.38 -9.18
CA ILE A 117 0.56 -1.10 -9.67
C ILE A 117 0.00 0.15 -8.98
N ALA A 118 0.32 0.37 -7.69
CA ALA A 118 -0.05 1.59 -6.97
C ALA A 118 0.51 2.83 -7.68
N ASP A 119 1.81 2.83 -7.93
CA ASP A 119 2.53 3.95 -8.53
C ASP A 119 2.08 4.21 -9.96
N THR A 120 1.89 3.15 -10.74
CA THR A 120 1.42 3.23 -12.12
C THR A 120 0.06 3.93 -12.20
N ILE A 121 -0.86 3.61 -11.31
CA ILE A 121 -2.20 4.21 -11.31
C ILE A 121 -2.16 5.68 -10.90
N LEU A 122 -1.35 6.00 -9.88
CA LEU A 122 -1.13 7.39 -9.46
C LEU A 122 -0.53 8.23 -10.58
N ASP A 123 0.49 7.72 -11.27
CA ASP A 123 1.10 8.37 -12.44
C ASP A 123 0.08 8.61 -13.56
N ILE A 124 -0.67 7.57 -13.95
CA ILE A 124 -1.69 7.68 -15.01
C ILE A 124 -2.76 8.69 -14.61
N ASP A 125 -3.30 8.59 -13.39
CA ASP A 125 -4.36 9.49 -12.95
C ASP A 125 -3.86 10.93 -12.84
N GLN A 126 -2.61 11.19 -12.44
CA GLN A 126 -2.09 12.56 -12.37
C GLN A 126 -1.81 13.16 -13.75
N ASN A 127 -1.21 12.38 -14.64
CA ASN A 127 -0.58 12.91 -15.85
C ASN A 127 -1.41 12.69 -17.12
N TYR A 128 -2.35 11.75 -17.12
CA TYR A 128 -3.01 11.29 -18.33
C TYR A 128 -4.54 11.33 -18.30
N GLN A 129 -5.13 11.53 -19.49
CA GLN A 129 -6.53 11.27 -19.74
C GLN A 129 -6.66 9.89 -20.40
N VAL A 130 -7.47 9.02 -19.79
CA VAL A 130 -7.68 7.63 -20.21
C VAL A 130 -9.17 7.28 -20.20
N PRO A 131 -9.62 6.36 -21.07
CA PRO A 131 -11.01 5.92 -21.10
C PRO A 131 -11.37 5.08 -19.87
N ASP A 132 -12.65 5.05 -19.50
CA ASP A 132 -13.13 4.26 -18.35
C ASP A 132 -12.91 2.75 -18.50
N GLU A 133 -12.88 2.25 -19.74
CA GLU A 133 -12.59 0.85 -20.02
C GLU A 133 -11.18 0.45 -19.55
N PHE A 134 -10.18 1.34 -19.71
CA PHE A 134 -8.82 1.11 -19.24
C PHE A 134 -8.79 0.87 -17.73
N TRP A 135 -9.50 1.74 -16.98
CA TRP A 135 -9.61 1.61 -15.54
C TRP A 135 -10.32 0.33 -15.10
N HIS A 136 -11.32 -0.12 -15.84
CA HIS A 136 -11.98 -1.38 -15.57
C HIS A 136 -11.03 -2.58 -15.74
N LYS A 137 -10.15 -2.54 -16.75
CA LYS A 137 -9.11 -3.56 -16.96
C LYS A 137 -8.06 -3.54 -15.84
N ILE A 138 -7.54 -2.36 -15.50
CA ILE A 138 -6.62 -2.21 -14.37
C ILE A 138 -7.21 -2.77 -13.08
N LYS A 139 -8.49 -2.48 -12.79
CA LYS A 139 -9.16 -2.98 -11.59
C LYS A 139 -9.21 -4.51 -11.51
N LYS A 140 -9.31 -5.20 -12.65
CA LYS A 140 -9.27 -6.67 -12.72
C LYS A 140 -7.88 -7.24 -12.45
N ILE A 141 -6.82 -6.49 -12.76
CA ILE A 141 -5.42 -6.89 -12.58
C ILE A 141 -4.90 -6.52 -11.19
N ALA A 142 -5.36 -5.40 -10.64
CA ALA A 142 -4.94 -4.86 -9.35
C ALA A 142 -5.56 -5.64 -8.16
N VAL A 143 -5.15 -6.90 -8.01
CA VAL A 143 -5.65 -7.85 -7.00
C VAL A 143 -4.62 -8.01 -5.88
N ALA A 144 -5.07 -7.84 -4.63
CA ALA A 144 -4.24 -8.17 -3.47
C ALA A 144 -4.20 -9.68 -3.25
N ILE A 145 -3.03 -10.23 -2.94
CA ILE A 145 -2.82 -11.66 -2.68
C ILE A 145 -2.81 -11.90 -1.16
N PRO A 146 -3.50 -12.91 -0.63
CA PRO A 146 -3.35 -13.31 0.78
C PRO A 146 -1.87 -13.57 1.10
N PHE A 147 -1.36 -13.09 2.24
CA PHE A 147 0.06 -13.24 2.57
C PHE A 147 0.52 -14.70 2.60
N THR A 148 -0.37 -15.61 3.00
CA THR A 148 -0.10 -17.05 3.00
C THR A 148 0.11 -17.66 1.61
N GLU A 149 -0.29 -16.96 0.55
CA GLU A 149 -0.16 -17.37 -0.86
C GLU A 149 0.89 -16.55 -1.61
N TYR A 150 1.41 -15.49 -1.01
CA TYR A 150 2.39 -14.62 -1.61
C TYR A 150 3.79 -15.23 -1.48
N LEU A 151 4.45 -15.47 -2.61
CA LEU A 151 5.75 -16.15 -2.69
C LEU A 151 6.90 -15.17 -2.98
N GLY A 152 6.68 -13.85 -2.92
CA GLY A 152 7.71 -12.87 -3.22
C GLY A 152 7.89 -12.60 -4.72
N GLN A 153 6.83 -12.69 -5.53
CA GLN A 153 6.92 -12.47 -6.99
C GLN A 153 7.19 -11.00 -7.38
N PHE A 154 6.76 -10.05 -6.55
CA PHE A 154 6.91 -8.60 -6.78
C PHE A 154 7.10 -7.88 -5.46
N GLN A 155 7.69 -6.69 -5.42
CA GLN A 155 7.72 -5.90 -4.18
C GLN A 155 6.29 -5.44 -3.79
N ALA A 156 5.92 -5.67 -2.53
CA ALA A 156 4.56 -5.46 -2.05
C ALA A 156 4.42 -4.32 -1.03
N GLU A 157 3.29 -3.63 -1.10
CA GLU A 157 2.66 -2.96 0.03
C GLU A 157 1.84 -4.00 0.80
N TYR A 158 1.92 -3.98 2.13
CA TYR A 158 1.26 -4.94 2.98
C TYR A 158 0.03 -4.32 3.64
N ILE A 159 -1.09 -5.03 3.62
CA ILE A 159 -2.37 -4.54 4.14
C ILE A 159 -2.86 -5.50 5.22
N TYR A 160 -2.90 -5.02 6.46
CA TYR A 160 -3.41 -5.80 7.60
C TYR A 160 -4.84 -5.37 7.95
N THR A 161 -5.80 -6.28 7.85
CA THR A 161 -7.24 -5.95 7.92
C THR A 161 -7.80 -5.90 9.35
N ALA A 162 -6.99 -6.17 10.37
CA ALA A 162 -7.41 -6.15 11.78
C ALA A 162 -6.69 -5.05 12.58
N ASN A 163 -7.17 -4.78 13.79
CA ASN A 163 -6.46 -3.92 14.76
C ASN A 163 -5.20 -4.65 15.27
N ILE A 164 -4.17 -3.88 15.64
CA ILE A 164 -2.93 -4.38 16.23
C ILE A 164 -2.78 -3.80 17.65
N PRO A 165 -2.77 -4.64 18.70
CA PRO A 165 -2.65 -4.17 20.07
C PRO A 165 -1.24 -3.64 20.37
N THR A 166 -1.16 -2.70 21.32
CA THR A 166 0.05 -2.00 21.77
C THR A 166 1.25 -2.92 22.01
N LYS A 167 1.00 -4.08 22.63
CA LYS A 167 2.03 -5.08 22.98
C LYS A 167 2.80 -5.67 21.78
N LEU A 168 2.30 -5.50 20.57
CA LEU A 168 2.93 -6.01 19.35
C LEU A 168 3.69 -4.92 18.58
N LEU A 169 3.57 -3.66 19.01
CA LEU A 169 4.10 -2.50 18.31
C LEU A 169 5.40 -2.04 18.97
N GLU A 170 6.42 -1.83 18.15
CA GLU A 170 7.61 -1.08 18.55
C GLU A 170 7.57 0.28 17.85
N ILE A 171 7.71 1.38 18.59
CA ILE A 171 7.72 2.73 18.02
C ILE A 171 9.16 3.25 18.10
N LYS A 172 9.71 3.64 16.96
CA LYS A 172 11.05 4.26 16.83
C LYS A 172 10.92 5.73 16.50
#